data_AF-A0A1C4YVQ5-F1
#
_entry.id   AF-A0A1C4YVQ5-F1
#
_cell.length_a   1.000
_cell.length_b   1.000
_cell.length_c   1.000
_cell.angle_alpha   90.00
_cell.angle_beta   90.00
_cell.angle_gamma   90.00
#
_symmetry.space_group_name_H-M   'P 1'
#
loop_
_entity.id
_entity.type
_entity.pdbx_description
1 polymer ?
#
loop_
_entity_poly.entity_id
_entity_poly.type
_entity_poly.pdbx_seq_one_letter_code
_entity_poly.pdbx_strand_id
1 'polypeptide(L)'
;MMTADREIATALIPLTTGESIVPYPGVWADTPYEVRAGRPVIAEDPGLSALVVDRDRGTVLLLDGHGESVVNSSLAALAECARRYSAAIRTSDADDESWIAIGTDLLAQIRIIDPGVADAEDSFWAVAAEELGYGMHTRSGCDGRRETRGSGRWLPRRPAYRRGRCGWRR
;
A
#
# COMPACT_ATOMS: atom_id res chain seq x y z
N MET A 1 -13.08 22.88 -6.64
CA MET A 1 -12.89 22.34 -8.01
C MET A 1 -13.01 20.84 -7.87
N MET A 2 -13.88 20.18 -8.63
CA MET A 2 -14.13 18.75 -8.49
C MET A 2 -12.94 17.97 -9.05
N THR A 3 -12.39 17.05 -8.26
CA THR A 3 -11.23 16.23 -8.65
C THR A 3 -11.62 15.26 -9.77
N ALA A 4 -10.98 15.37 -10.92
CA ALA A 4 -11.27 14.53 -12.08
C ALA A 4 -10.54 13.18 -12.01
N ASP A 5 -11.08 12.13 -12.65
CA ASP A 5 -10.47 10.78 -12.64
C ASP A 5 -9.01 10.77 -13.11
N ARG A 6 -8.65 11.63 -14.07
CA ARG A 6 -7.27 11.79 -14.51
C ARG A 6 -6.36 12.29 -13.39
N GLU A 7 -6.83 13.23 -12.57
CA GLU A 7 -6.08 13.79 -11.45
C GLU A 7 -5.93 12.74 -10.35
N ILE A 8 -7.01 11.99 -10.06
CA ILE A 8 -6.97 10.84 -9.14
C ILE A 8 -5.94 9.82 -9.62
N ALA A 9 -6.03 9.36 -10.87
CA ALA A 9 -5.10 8.39 -11.43
C ALA A 9 -3.64 8.87 -11.39
N THR A 10 -3.40 10.15 -11.69
CA THR A 10 -2.05 10.73 -11.65
C THR A 10 -1.48 10.69 -10.23
N ALA A 11 -2.28 11.03 -9.22
CA ALA A 11 -1.85 11.01 -7.82
C ALA A 11 -1.57 9.59 -7.30
N LEU A 12 -2.26 8.58 -7.84
CA LEU A 12 -2.14 7.18 -7.41
C LEU A 12 -1.01 6.41 -8.12
N ILE A 13 -0.33 6.98 -9.11
CA ILE A 13 0.76 6.30 -9.86
C ILE A 13 1.79 5.62 -8.93
N PRO A 14 2.31 6.27 -7.87
CA PRO A 14 3.29 5.61 -7.00
C PRO A 14 2.73 4.36 -6.30
N LEU A 15 1.42 4.34 -6.03
CA LEU A 15 0.74 3.24 -5.35
C LEU A 15 0.43 2.08 -6.32
N THR A 16 -0.10 2.41 -7.50
CA THR A 16 -0.47 1.39 -8.51
C THR A 16 0.75 0.76 -9.19
N THR A 17 1.88 1.45 -9.23
CA THR A 17 3.15 0.90 -9.75
C THR A 17 3.98 0.17 -8.69
N GLY A 18 3.58 0.24 -7.41
CA GLY A 18 4.29 -0.38 -6.29
C GLY A 18 5.56 0.36 -5.84
N GLU A 19 5.78 1.60 -6.29
CA GLU A 19 6.86 2.46 -5.79
C GLU A 19 6.66 2.77 -4.30
N SER A 20 5.40 3.02 -3.92
CA SER A 20 4.94 3.29 -2.56
C SER A 20 3.86 2.29 -2.14
N ILE A 21 3.84 1.97 -0.85
CA ILE A 21 2.97 1.01 -0.19
C ILE A 21 2.08 1.77 0.78
N VAL A 22 0.78 1.51 0.70
CA VAL A 22 -0.18 1.82 1.75
C VAL A 22 -0.48 0.51 2.48
N PRO A 23 -0.59 0.50 3.82
CA PRO A 23 -0.95 -0.69 4.60
C PRO A 23 -2.44 -1.04 4.45
N TYR A 24 -2.91 -1.12 3.21
CA TYR A 24 -4.27 -1.50 2.83
C TYR A 24 -4.21 -2.83 2.08
N PRO A 25 -4.92 -3.88 2.53
CA PRO A 25 -4.81 -5.23 1.96
C PRO A 25 -5.55 -5.40 0.62
N GLY A 26 -6.31 -4.39 0.19
CA GLY A 26 -7.10 -4.43 -1.04
C GLY A 26 -6.29 -4.22 -2.33
N VAL A 27 -7.02 -4.27 -3.44
CA VAL A 27 -6.49 -4.09 -4.80
C VAL A 27 -6.79 -2.68 -5.27
N TRP A 28 -5.78 -1.98 -5.80
CA TRP A 28 -5.95 -0.67 -6.43
C TRP A 28 -6.73 -0.78 -7.74
N ALA A 29 -7.71 0.10 -7.94
CA ALA A 29 -8.54 0.14 -9.12
C ALA A 29 -7.85 0.91 -10.27
N ASP A 30 -8.15 0.50 -11.50
CA ASP A 30 -7.79 1.23 -12.72
C ASP A 30 -8.93 2.17 -13.14
N THR A 31 -8.60 3.21 -13.90
CA THR A 31 -9.62 4.06 -14.53
C THR A 31 -10.32 3.35 -15.70
N PRO A 32 -11.64 3.56 -15.91
CA PRO A 32 -12.53 4.42 -15.12
C PRO A 32 -12.93 3.77 -13.80
N TYR A 33 -12.98 4.57 -12.74
CA TYR A 33 -13.30 4.07 -11.40
C TYR A 33 -14.79 3.71 -11.26
N GLU A 34 -15.07 2.59 -10.59
CA GLU A 34 -16.41 2.30 -10.08
C GLU A 34 -16.85 3.42 -9.12
N VAL A 35 -18.13 3.80 -9.14
CA VAL A 35 -18.68 4.80 -8.23
C VAL A 35 -19.58 4.14 -7.19
N ARG A 36 -19.24 4.29 -5.91
CA ARG A 36 -20.01 3.79 -4.76
C ARG A 36 -20.42 4.96 -3.88
N ALA A 37 -21.72 5.04 -3.58
CA ALA A 37 -22.31 6.17 -2.83
C ALA A 37 -21.86 7.55 -3.40
N GLY A 38 -21.81 7.67 -4.73
CA GLY A 38 -21.43 8.90 -5.43
C GLY A 38 -19.92 9.21 -5.49
N ARG A 39 -19.05 8.35 -4.94
CA ARG A 39 -17.59 8.55 -4.91
C ARG A 39 -16.84 7.46 -5.69
N PRO A 40 -15.79 7.80 -6.46
CA PRO A 40 -14.95 6.80 -7.11
C PRO A 40 -14.22 5.94 -6.09
N VAL A 41 -14.26 4.62 -6.30
CA VAL A 41 -13.52 3.60 -5.56
C VAL A 41 -12.12 3.50 -6.17
N ILE A 42 -11.10 3.77 -5.36
CA ILE A 42 -9.69 3.77 -5.78
C ILE A 42 -8.95 2.50 -5.35
N ALA A 43 -9.44 1.81 -4.32
CA ALA A 43 -8.99 0.47 -3.95
C ALA A 43 -10.13 -0.28 -3.24
N GLU A 44 -10.13 -1.60 -3.35
CA GLU A 44 -11.14 -2.45 -2.72
C GLU A 44 -10.53 -3.70 -2.10
N ASP A 45 -10.95 -3.99 -0.87
CA ASP A 45 -10.76 -5.27 -0.19
C ASP A 45 -12.11 -6.03 -0.22
N PRO A 46 -12.29 -6.99 -1.16
CA PRO A 46 -13.60 -7.54 -1.50
C PRO A 46 -14.39 -8.06 -0.30
N GLY A 47 -15.56 -7.47 -0.07
CA GLY A 47 -16.47 -7.86 1.00
C GLY A 47 -16.11 -7.32 2.39
N LEU A 48 -15.04 -6.53 2.52
CA LEU A 48 -14.60 -5.96 3.79
C LEU A 48 -14.62 -4.43 3.78
N SER A 49 -13.92 -3.81 2.83
CA SER A 49 -13.79 -2.36 2.78
C SER A 49 -13.46 -1.82 1.40
N ALA A 50 -13.55 -0.51 1.24
CA ALA A 50 -13.11 0.20 0.04
C ALA A 50 -12.50 1.55 0.40
N LEU A 51 -11.44 1.95 -0.32
CA LEU A 51 -10.96 3.32 -0.33
C LEU A 51 -11.68 4.10 -1.42
N VAL A 52 -12.27 5.24 -1.05
CA VAL A 52 -12.97 6.13 -1.98
C VAL A 52 -12.44 7.56 -1.89
N VAL A 53 -12.71 8.36 -2.92
CA VAL A 53 -12.34 9.79 -2.94
C VAL A 53 -13.60 10.66 -2.94
N ASP A 54 -13.71 11.57 -1.97
CA ASP A 54 -14.62 12.71 -2.08
C ASP A 54 -14.06 13.67 -3.14
N ARG A 55 -14.69 13.76 -4.31
CA ARG A 55 -14.19 14.59 -5.41
C ARG A 55 -14.24 16.09 -5.08
N ASP A 56 -15.14 16.53 -4.21
CA ASP A 56 -15.29 17.95 -3.91
C ASP A 56 -14.14 18.46 -3.02
N ARG A 57 -13.66 17.61 -2.13
CA ARG A 57 -12.60 17.92 -1.17
C ARG A 57 -11.24 17.30 -1.52
N GLY A 58 -11.22 16.29 -2.37
CA GLY A 58 -10.04 15.46 -2.66
C GLY A 58 -9.68 14.49 -1.52
N THR A 59 -10.54 14.39 -0.49
CA THR A 59 -10.32 13.59 0.72
C THR A 59 -10.44 12.10 0.41
N VAL A 60 -9.53 11.31 0.98
CA VAL A 60 -9.54 9.86 0.88
C VAL A 60 -10.22 9.29 2.12
N LEU A 61 -11.22 8.44 1.88
CA LEU A 61 -12.05 7.85 2.92
C LEU A 61 -11.97 6.33 2.84
N LEU A 62 -11.99 5.66 3.99
CA LEU A 62 -12.22 4.24 4.11
C LEU A 62 -13.71 4.02 4.38
N LEU A 63 -14.35 3.17 3.56
CA LEU A 63 -15.71 2.70 3.75
C LEU A 63 -15.65 1.23 4.20
N ASP A 64 -16.30 0.90 5.31
CA ASP A 64 -16.40 -0.46 5.82
C ASP A 64 -17.77 -0.73 6.47
N GLY A 65 -17.93 -1.86 7.15
CA GLY A 65 -19.16 -2.22 7.86
C GLY A 65 -19.51 -1.34 9.07
N HIS A 66 -18.58 -0.49 9.53
CA HIS A 66 -18.74 0.41 10.67
C HIS A 66 -19.02 1.86 10.24
N GLY A 67 -18.75 2.20 8.99
CA GLY A 67 -19.13 3.48 8.40
C GLY A 67 -18.01 4.06 7.53
N GLU A 68 -17.79 5.36 7.69
CA GLU A 68 -16.79 6.10 6.93
C GLU A 68 -15.77 6.71 7.88
N SER A 69 -14.49 6.53 7.57
CA SER A 69 -13.39 7.16 8.30
C SER A 69 -12.43 7.85 7.34
N VAL A 70 -11.83 8.96 7.78
CA VAL A 70 -10.87 9.71 6.97
C VAL A 70 -9.52 9.02 7.02
N VAL A 71 -8.97 8.68 5.85
CA VAL A 71 -7.61 8.13 5.72
C VAL A 71 -6.60 9.25 5.50
N ASN A 72 -6.91 10.17 4.59
CA ASN A 72 -6.10 11.37 4.34
C ASN A 72 -6.99 12.53 3.87
N SER A 73 -6.63 13.75 4.28
CA SER A 73 -7.33 14.98 3.88
C SER A 73 -7.24 15.24 2.37
N SER A 74 -6.23 14.69 1.69
CA SER A 74 -6.06 14.77 0.24
C SER A 74 -5.32 13.56 -0.34
N LEU A 75 -5.46 13.34 -1.66
CA LEU A 75 -4.66 12.37 -2.42
C LEU A 75 -3.14 12.64 -2.35
N ALA A 76 -2.73 13.91 -2.30
CA ALA A 76 -1.32 14.27 -2.18
C ALA A 76 -0.76 13.87 -0.80
N ALA A 77 -1.53 14.08 0.26
CA ALA A 77 -1.18 13.61 1.61
C ALA A 77 -1.11 12.08 1.67
N LEU A 78 -2.06 11.36 1.06
CA LEU A 78 -2.00 9.90 0.94
C LEU A 78 -0.69 9.43 0.30
N ALA A 79 -0.32 10.00 -0.84
CA ALA A 79 0.90 9.60 -1.55
C ALA A 79 2.17 9.86 -0.74
N GLU A 80 2.26 11.00 -0.05
CA GLU A 80 3.41 11.33 0.80
C GLU A 80 3.47 10.45 2.06
N CYS A 81 2.34 10.20 2.73
CA CYS A 81 2.26 9.28 3.87
C CYS A 81 2.65 7.84 3.46
N ALA A 82 2.15 7.36 2.33
CA ALA A 82 2.54 6.06 1.77
C ALA A 82 4.04 5.97 1.48
N ARG A 83 4.65 7.06 0.99
CA ARG A 83 6.10 7.12 0.78
C ARG A 83 6.87 7.03 2.10
N ARG A 84 6.41 7.69 3.17
CA ARG A 84 7.01 7.57 4.51
C ARG A 84 6.89 6.16 5.07
N TYR A 85 5.70 5.57 4.97
CA TYR A 85 5.47 4.19 5.37
C TYR A 85 6.40 3.22 4.62
N SER A 86 6.51 3.37 3.31
CA SER A 86 7.39 2.56 2.46
C SER A 86 8.86 2.66 2.85
N ALA A 87 9.32 3.87 3.21
CA ALA A 87 10.68 4.06 3.69
C ALA A 87 10.89 3.36 5.04
N ALA A 88 9.92 3.49 5.96
CA ALA A 88 9.97 2.89 7.28
C ALA A 88 10.06 1.35 7.23
N ILE A 89 9.20 0.69 6.44
CA ILE A 89 9.19 -0.78 6.33
C ILE A 89 10.43 -1.37 5.63
N ARG A 90 11.15 -0.56 4.84
CA ARG A 90 12.37 -0.98 4.13
C ARG A 90 13.62 -0.94 5.03
N THR A 91 13.47 -0.58 6.30
CA THR A 91 14.55 -0.61 7.29
C THR A 91 14.86 -2.08 7.63
N SER A 92 15.94 -2.63 7.07
CA SER A 92 16.21 -4.08 7.08
C SER A 92 16.81 -4.62 8.38
N ASP A 93 17.38 -3.75 9.22
CA ASP A 93 18.27 -4.15 10.32
C ASP A 93 17.72 -3.76 11.71
N ALA A 94 16.42 -3.48 11.81
CA ALA A 94 15.78 -3.10 13.06
C ALA A 94 15.48 -4.31 13.95
N ASP A 95 15.89 -4.23 15.22
CA ASP A 95 15.39 -5.07 16.31
C ASP A 95 14.05 -4.54 16.85
N ASP A 96 13.45 -5.22 17.83
CA ASP A 96 12.12 -4.88 18.36
C ASP A 96 12.06 -3.44 18.92
N GLU A 97 13.08 -3.02 19.67
CA GLU A 97 13.17 -1.64 20.20
C GLU A 97 13.28 -0.61 19.05
N SER A 98 14.03 -0.96 18.00
CA SER A 98 14.15 -0.15 16.80
C SER A 98 12.82 -0.07 16.04
N TRP A 99 12.04 -1.13 15.97
CA TRP A 99 10.72 -1.11 15.32
C TRP A 99 9.76 -0.18 16.05
N ILE A 100 9.69 -0.23 17.38
CA ILE A 100 8.87 0.68 18.18
C ILE A 100 9.24 2.15 17.90
N ALA A 101 10.54 2.46 17.85
CA ALA A 101 11.01 3.79 17.49
C ALA A 101 10.62 4.19 16.06
N ILE A 102 10.75 3.27 15.08
CA ILE A 102 10.35 3.49 13.68
C ILE A 102 8.85 3.78 13.57
N GLY A 103 7.99 3.01 14.27
CA GLY A 103 6.55 3.24 14.30
C GLY A 103 6.20 4.61 14.90
N THR A 104 6.84 4.96 16.02
CA THR A 104 6.66 6.26 16.69
C THR A 104 7.06 7.42 15.76
N ASP A 105 8.23 7.32 15.12
CA ASP A 105 8.76 8.34 14.20
C ASP A 105 7.90 8.46 12.94
N LEU A 106 7.40 7.34 12.41
CA LEU A 106 6.48 7.34 11.28
C LEU A 106 5.20 8.10 11.63
N LEU A 107 4.59 7.82 12.78
CA LEU A 107 3.35 8.49 13.20
C LEU A 107 3.56 10.00 13.38
N ALA A 108 4.70 10.39 13.96
CA ALA A 108 5.08 11.80 14.07
C ALA A 108 5.24 12.48 12.70
N GLN A 109 5.85 11.80 11.71
CA GLN A 109 5.95 12.31 10.35
C GLN A 109 4.58 12.46 9.69
N ILE A 110 3.68 11.50 9.87
CA ILE A 110 2.31 11.56 9.33
C ILE A 110 1.55 12.74 9.90
N ARG A 111 1.64 13.01 11.22
CA ARG A 111 1.02 14.22 11.83
C ARG A 111 1.52 15.53 11.23
N ILE A 112 2.78 15.60 10.80
CA ILE A 112 3.33 16.79 10.14
C ILE A 112 2.71 16.96 8.74
N ILE A 113 2.48 15.86 8.03
CA ILE A 113 1.93 15.86 6.67
C ILE A 113 0.42 16.15 6.69
N ASP A 114 -0.30 15.50 7.60
CA ASP A 114 -1.76 15.49 7.67
C ASP A 114 -2.20 15.31 9.14
N PRO A 115 -2.27 16.40 9.93
CA PRO A 115 -2.44 16.32 11.38
C PRO A 115 -3.65 15.49 11.82
N GLY A 116 -4.81 15.72 11.20
CA GLY A 116 -6.08 15.15 11.64
C GLY A 116 -6.23 13.63 11.45
N VAL A 117 -5.34 12.98 10.70
CA VAL A 117 -5.45 11.53 10.40
C VAL A 117 -4.58 10.65 11.27
N ALA A 118 -3.90 11.23 12.27
CA ALA A 118 -3.03 10.54 13.21
C ALA A 118 -3.30 10.95 14.68
N ASP A 119 -4.41 11.64 14.93
CA ASP A 119 -4.80 12.13 16.26
C ASP A 119 -5.57 11.09 17.07
N ALA A 120 -6.34 10.22 16.42
CA ALA A 120 -7.09 9.14 17.07
C ALA A 120 -6.27 7.84 17.08
N GLU A 121 -6.27 7.13 18.21
CA GLU A 121 -5.52 5.87 18.39
C GLU A 121 -5.99 4.77 17.43
N ASP A 122 -7.26 4.78 17.05
CA ASP A 122 -7.89 3.85 16.09
C ASP A 122 -7.89 4.37 14.65
N SER A 123 -7.22 5.50 14.38
CA SER A 123 -7.07 6.00 13.00
C SER A 123 -6.20 5.08 12.16
N PHE A 124 -6.47 5.03 10.86
CA PHE A 124 -5.79 4.17 9.90
C PHE A 124 -4.25 4.21 10.03
N TRP A 125 -3.68 5.41 10.15
CA TRP A 125 -2.23 5.59 10.23
C TRP A 125 -1.67 5.35 11.63
N ALA A 126 -2.44 5.60 12.70
CA ALA A 126 -2.02 5.24 14.06
C ALA A 126 -1.89 3.71 14.20
N VAL A 127 -2.90 2.97 13.76
CA VAL A 127 -2.87 1.50 13.74
C VAL A 127 -1.71 0.99 12.87
N ALA A 128 -1.55 1.53 11.66
CA ALA A 128 -0.46 1.11 10.79
C ALA A 128 0.94 1.36 11.38
N ALA A 129 1.12 2.45 12.10
CA ALA A 129 2.38 2.79 12.75
C ALA A 129 2.65 1.91 13.98
N GLU A 130 1.60 1.61 14.76
CA GLU A 130 1.68 0.67 15.89
C GLU A 130 2.03 -0.74 15.43
N GLU A 131 1.31 -1.27 14.43
CA GLU A 131 1.58 -2.59 13.85
C GLU A 131 3.00 -2.68 13.29
N LEU A 132 3.49 -1.60 12.65
CA LEU A 132 4.88 -1.51 12.23
C LEU A 132 5.84 -1.57 13.43
N GLY A 133 5.49 -0.90 14.52
CA GLY A 133 6.21 -0.92 15.80
C GLY A 133 6.37 -2.31 16.40
N TYR A 134 5.39 -3.18 16.18
CA TYR A 134 5.44 -4.59 16.58
C TYR A 134 6.06 -5.51 15.51
N GLY A 135 6.61 -4.96 14.43
CA GLY A 135 7.14 -5.74 13.31
C GLY A 135 6.08 -6.47 12.48
N MET A 136 4.79 -6.14 12.67
CA MET A 136 3.64 -6.74 11.99
C MET A 136 3.34 -6.07 10.64
N HIS A 137 4.38 -5.82 9.84
CA HIS A 137 4.20 -5.38 8.45
C HIS A 137 4.05 -6.60 7.53
N THR A 138 3.15 -6.52 6.55
CA THR A 138 3.00 -7.57 5.54
C THR A 138 4.29 -7.66 4.72
N ARG A 139 5.20 -8.58 5.09
CA ARG A 139 6.28 -9.03 4.21
C ARG A 139 5.70 -9.88 3.09
N SER A 140 4.90 -9.25 2.22
CA SER A 140 4.40 -9.90 1.02
C SER A 140 5.55 -9.96 0.00
N GLY A 141 6.34 -11.04 0.06
CA GLY A 141 7.21 -11.46 -1.05
C GLY A 141 8.63 -11.86 -0.68
N CYS A 142 8.85 -13.18 -0.57
CA CYS A 142 10.08 -13.88 -0.98
C CYS A 142 11.34 -13.79 -0.08
N ASP A 143 11.32 -14.31 1.15
CA ASP A 143 12.53 -14.96 1.71
C ASP A 143 12.59 -16.42 1.22
N GLY A 144 12.78 -16.54 -0.10
CA GLY A 144 13.19 -17.77 -0.74
C GLY A 144 14.66 -17.99 -0.45
N ARG A 145 14.95 -18.49 0.75
CA ARG A 145 16.16 -19.20 1.17
C ARG A 145 16.98 -19.73 -0.02
N ARG A 146 17.97 -18.96 -0.50
CA ARG A 146 18.95 -19.45 -1.48
C ARG A 146 20.24 -19.75 -0.73
N GLU A 147 20.27 -20.94 -0.14
CA GLU A 147 21.48 -21.62 0.32
C GLU A 147 22.46 -21.70 -0.86
N THR A 148 23.49 -20.86 -0.87
CA THR A 148 24.57 -20.90 -1.86
C THR A 148 25.50 -22.08 -1.55
N ARG A 149 25.06 -23.29 -1.90
CA ARG A 149 25.96 -24.43 -2.09
C ARG A 149 26.46 -24.45 -3.55
N GLY A 150 27.77 -24.42 -3.71
CA GLY A 150 28.45 -25.01 -4.86
C GLY A 150 28.91 -24.05 -5.94
N SER A 151 30.02 -23.35 -5.70
CA SER A 151 30.90 -22.87 -6.76
C SER A 151 31.59 -24.07 -7.44
N GLY A 152 31.01 -24.52 -8.55
CA GLY A 152 31.53 -25.62 -9.36
C GLY A 152 31.27 -25.43 -10.86
N ARG A 153 32.10 -24.57 -11.47
CA ARG A 153 32.62 -24.58 -12.85
C ARG A 153 31.94 -25.51 -13.89
N TRP A 154 31.55 -24.94 -15.06
CA TRP A 154 31.75 -25.42 -16.47
C TRP A 154 30.61 -25.03 -17.45
N LEU A 155 30.86 -23.94 -18.22
CA LEU A 155 30.63 -23.64 -19.66
C LEU A 155 29.34 -24.04 -20.46
N PRO A 156 29.05 -23.36 -21.61
CA PRO A 156 27.70 -22.99 -22.04
C PRO A 156 27.15 -23.81 -23.22
N ARG A 157 25.81 -23.84 -23.37
CA ARG A 157 25.14 -24.14 -24.66
C ARG A 157 23.89 -23.27 -24.87
N ARG A 158 23.76 -22.81 -26.11
CA ARG A 158 22.77 -21.88 -26.71
C ARG A 158 21.33 -22.46 -26.78
N PRO A 159 20.32 -21.65 -27.15
CA PRO A 159 18.95 -21.74 -26.67
C PRO A 159 18.05 -22.65 -27.52
N ALA A 160 16.96 -23.15 -26.93
CA ALA A 160 15.86 -23.78 -27.66
C ALA A 160 14.52 -23.21 -27.18
N TYR A 161 13.91 -22.46 -28.09
CA TYR A 161 12.51 -22.07 -28.10
C TYR A 161 11.64 -23.35 -28.20
N ARG A 162 10.68 -23.58 -27.30
CA ARG A 162 9.52 -24.44 -27.60
C ARG A 162 8.30 -24.05 -26.76
N ARG A 163 7.26 -23.66 -27.49
CA ARG A 163 5.88 -23.49 -27.03
C ARG A 163 5.32 -24.81 -26.48
N GLY A 164 4.56 -24.76 -25.40
CA GLY A 164 3.76 -25.88 -24.90
C GLY A 164 2.53 -25.39 -24.14
N ARG A 165 1.37 -25.44 -24.80
CA ARG A 165 0.04 -25.31 -24.20
C ARG A 165 -0.29 -26.59 -23.43
N CYS A 166 -0.83 -26.45 -22.22
CA CYS A 166 -1.74 -27.40 -21.57
C CYS A 166 -2.81 -26.52 -20.89
N GLY A 167 -4.12 -26.59 -21.13
CA GLY A 167 -4.92 -27.74 -21.52
C GLY A 167 -5.63 -28.30 -20.28
N TRP A 168 -6.59 -27.56 -19.73
CA TRP A 168 -7.49 -28.05 -18.68
C TRP A 168 -8.50 -29.03 -19.29
N ARG A 169 -8.60 -30.23 -18.73
CA ARG A 169 -9.75 -31.13 -18.92
C ARG A 169 -10.39 -31.38 -17.56
N ARG A 170 -11.68 -31.00 -17.54
CA ARG A 170 -12.84 -31.47 -16.78
C ARG A 170 -12.74 -31.51 -15.26
#